data_AF-A0A496AZS9-F1
#
_entry.id   AF-A0A496AZS9-F1
#
_cell.length_a   1.000
_cell.length_b   1.000
_cell.length_c   1.000
_cell.angle_alpha   90.00
_cell.angle_beta   90.00
_cell.angle_gamma   90.00
#
_symmetry.space_group_name_H-M   'P 1'
#
loop_
_entity.id
_entity.type
_entity.pdbx_description
1 polymer ?
#
loop_
_entity_poly.entity_id
_entity_poly.type
_entity_poly.pdbx_seq_one_letter_code
_entity_poly.pdbx_strand_id
1 'polypeptide(L)'
;KISYTYENFYLYGAVEPITGENFFLQMPYLNSACFQIFLNEFAEVYPTSLNILVLDNGRFHHARSLQIPDNVLLLFLPPYCPELNPIERLWQDIKARLFDTLFTSIKDMQDKLFEILRSYTKDTIASITKYEYLTKIENEI
;
A
#
# COMPACT_ATOMS: atom_id res chain seq x y z
N LYS A 1 -11.84 28.80 -22.14
CA LYS A 1 -12.17 27.67 -21.25
C LYS A 1 -10.89 27.33 -20.49
N ILE A 2 -10.78 27.67 -19.21
CA ILE A 2 -9.57 27.39 -18.42
C ILE A 2 -9.63 25.90 -18.06
N SER A 3 -8.65 25.14 -18.52
CA SER A 3 -8.46 23.73 -18.13
C SER A 3 -7.52 23.72 -16.93
N TYR A 4 -8.04 23.37 -15.75
CA TYR A 4 -7.18 23.10 -14.61
C TYR A 4 -6.50 21.75 -14.81
N THR A 5 -5.19 21.75 -14.97
CA THR A 5 -4.36 20.55 -14.94
C THR A 5 -3.95 20.30 -13.49
N TYR A 6 -4.43 19.21 -12.90
CA TYR A 6 -3.97 18.75 -11.60
C TYR A 6 -2.84 17.75 -11.80
N GLU A 7 -1.73 17.96 -11.10
CA GLU A 7 -0.65 16.99 -11.00
C GLU A 7 -0.96 16.00 -9.87
N ASN A 8 -0.67 14.73 -10.09
CA ASN A 8 -0.87 13.69 -9.10
C ASN A 8 0.21 12.60 -9.24
N PHE A 9 0.35 11.82 -8.18
CA PHE A 9 1.13 10.58 -8.16
C PHE A 9 0.37 9.56 -7.29
N TYR A 10 0.80 8.31 -7.34
CA TYR A 10 0.19 7.23 -6.60
C TYR A 10 1.24 6.53 -5.75
N LEU A 11 0.93 6.27 -4.49
CA LEU A 11 1.73 5.42 -3.63
C LEU A 11 1.06 4.05 -3.55
N TYR A 12 1.74 3.03 -4.04
CA TYR A 12 1.37 1.64 -3.80
C TYR A 12 2.06 1.17 -2.53
N GLY A 13 1.38 0.35 -1.73
CA GLY A 13 1.92 -0.15 -0.47
C GLY A 13 1.45 -1.54 -0.11
N ALA A 14 2.32 -2.29 0.56
CA ALA A 14 2.00 -3.49 1.30
C ALA A 14 2.55 -3.32 2.72
N VAL A 15 1.80 -3.80 3.71
CA VAL A 15 2.18 -3.79 5.12
C VAL A 15 1.84 -5.14 5.73
N GLU A 16 2.72 -5.63 6.59
CA GLU A 16 2.50 -6.84 7.37
C GLU A 16 2.20 -6.42 8.83
N PRO A 17 0.94 -6.53 9.30
CA PRO A 17 0.54 -5.91 10.56
C PRO A 17 1.16 -6.48 11.83
N ILE A 18 1.78 -7.66 11.76
CA ILE A 18 2.35 -8.35 12.92
C ILE A 18 3.75 -7.80 13.21
N THR A 19 4.64 -7.85 12.23
CA THR A 19 6.04 -7.43 12.37
C THR A 19 6.26 -5.96 12.00
N GLY A 20 5.32 -5.35 11.28
CA GLY A 20 5.46 -3.99 10.77
C GLY A 20 6.35 -3.88 9.52
N GLU A 21 6.75 -5.01 8.92
CA GLU A 21 7.35 -5.03 7.59
C GLU A 21 6.45 -4.29 6.59
N ASN A 22 7.08 -3.53 5.70
CA ASN A 22 6.35 -2.69 4.75
C ASN A 22 7.16 -2.48 3.47
N PHE A 23 6.43 -2.32 2.38
CA PHE A 23 6.98 -2.06 1.06
C PHE A 23 6.14 -1.00 0.36
N PHE A 24 6.78 0.07 -0.11
CA PHE A 24 6.11 1.18 -0.78
C PHE A 24 6.77 1.49 -2.12
N LEU A 25 5.96 1.77 -3.14
CA LEU A 25 6.44 2.19 -4.45
C LEU A 25 5.61 3.37 -4.97
N GLN A 26 6.28 4.47 -5.28
CA GLN A 26 5.65 5.62 -5.91
C GLN A 26 5.58 5.42 -7.43
N MET A 27 4.39 5.58 -8.00
CA MET A 27 4.11 5.36 -9.41
C MET A 27 3.34 6.54 -10.02
N PRO A 28 3.51 6.79 -11.33
CA PRO A 28 2.80 7.87 -12.02
C PRO A 28 1.31 7.58 -12.22
N TYR A 29 0.87 6.31 -12.17
CA TYR A 29 -0.51 5.93 -12.49
C TYR A 29 -1.07 4.84 -11.57
N LEU A 30 -2.39 4.86 -11.37
CA LEU A 30 -3.16 3.77 -10.74
C LEU A 30 -3.73 2.83 -11.81
N ASN A 31 -2.93 1.87 -12.27
CA ASN A 31 -3.32 0.94 -13.32
C ASN A 31 -2.56 -0.40 -13.23
N SER A 32 -2.98 -1.38 -14.03
CA SER A 32 -2.42 -2.73 -13.99
C SER A 32 -0.96 -2.80 -14.42
N ALA A 33 -0.48 -1.88 -15.26
CA ALA A 33 0.93 -1.85 -15.65
C ALA A 33 1.81 -1.44 -14.46
N CYS A 34 1.40 -0.42 -13.71
CA CYS A 34 2.11 -0.01 -12.50
C CYS A 34 1.97 -1.06 -11.39
N PHE A 35 0.82 -1.72 -11.28
CA PHE A 35 0.64 -2.83 -10.34
C PHE A 35 1.51 -4.04 -10.69
N GLN A 36 1.74 -4.35 -11.97
CA GLN A 36 2.69 -5.39 -12.37
C GLN A 36 4.11 -5.07 -11.90
N ILE A 37 4.55 -3.82 -12.06
CA ILE A 37 5.85 -3.38 -11.57
C ILE A 37 5.91 -3.55 -10.05
N PHE A 38 4.88 -3.13 -9.33
CA PHE A 38 4.78 -3.33 -7.88
C PHE A 38 4.94 -4.81 -7.48
N LEU A 39 4.26 -5.73 -8.17
CA LEU A 39 4.37 -7.17 -7.90
C LEU A 39 5.79 -7.70 -8.11
N ASN A 40 6.43 -7.31 -9.22
CA ASN A 40 7.79 -7.74 -9.55
C ASN A 40 8.79 -7.25 -8.50
N GLU A 41 8.77 -5.95 -8.19
CA GLU A 41 9.69 -5.37 -7.20
C GLU A 41 9.44 -5.94 -5.80
N PHE A 42 8.17 -6.13 -5.42
CA PHE A 42 7.82 -6.74 -4.13
C PHE A 42 8.33 -8.18 -4.01
N ALA A 43 8.20 -8.99 -5.07
CA ALA A 43 8.68 -10.36 -5.09
C ALA A 43 10.20 -10.47 -4.95
N GLU A 44 10.95 -9.55 -5.56
CA GLU A 44 12.41 -9.49 -5.47
C GLU A 44 12.90 -9.05 -4.08
N VAL A 45 12.15 -8.21 -3.37
CA VAL A 45 12.46 -7.83 -1.98
C VAL A 45 12.28 -8.99 -1.01
N TYR A 46 11.31 -9.88 -1.28
CA TYR A 46 10.97 -11.02 -0.42
C TYR A 46 11.09 -12.37 -1.15
N PRO A 47 12.27 -12.75 -1.65
CA PRO A 47 12.43 -13.87 -2.58
C PRO A 47 12.35 -15.25 -1.91
N THR A 48 12.54 -15.32 -0.59
CA THR A 48 12.59 -16.57 0.18
C THR A 48 11.29 -16.90 0.91
N SER A 49 10.31 -15.99 0.93
CA SER A 49 9.01 -16.19 1.57
C SER A 49 7.92 -16.42 0.54
N LEU A 50 6.88 -17.16 0.94
CA LEU A 50 5.60 -17.15 0.24
C LEU A 50 4.79 -15.95 0.76
N ASN A 51 4.52 -14.98 -0.11
CA ASN A 51 3.90 -13.72 0.27
C ASN A 51 2.43 -13.71 -0.14
N ILE A 52 1.51 -13.61 0.83
CA ILE A 52 0.08 -13.48 0.57
C ILE A 52 -0.30 -12.00 0.64
N LEU A 53 -0.60 -11.41 -0.51
CA LEU A 53 -1.09 -10.04 -0.61
C LEU A 53 -2.61 -10.02 -0.51
N VAL A 54 -3.11 -9.42 0.57
CA VAL A 54 -4.54 -9.16 0.77
C VAL A 54 -4.91 -7.85 0.08
N LEU A 55 -5.83 -7.91 -0.89
CA LEU A 55 -6.18 -6.80 -1.77
C LEU A 55 -7.67 -6.47 -1.73
N ASP A 56 -8.02 -5.23 -2.07
CA ASP A 56 -9.39 -4.87 -2.40
C ASP A 56 -9.76 -5.33 -3.82
N ASN A 57 -10.99 -5.06 -4.25
CA ASN A 57 -11.48 -5.45 -5.58
C ASN A 57 -11.23 -4.35 -6.64
N GLY A 58 -10.16 -3.56 -6.49
CA GLY A 58 -9.75 -2.58 -7.47
C GLY A 58 -9.55 -3.21 -8.85
N ARG A 59 -10.17 -2.65 -9.90
CA ARG A 59 -10.15 -3.24 -11.26
C ARG A 59 -8.74 -3.54 -11.77
N PHE A 60 -7.76 -2.73 -11.36
CA PHE A 60 -6.38 -2.88 -11.80
C PHE A 60 -5.68 -4.12 -11.21
N HIS A 61 -6.17 -4.66 -10.08
CA HIS A 61 -5.70 -5.93 -9.49
C HIS A 61 -6.22 -7.18 -10.20
N HIS A 62 -7.28 -7.06 -11.01
CA HIS A 62 -7.94 -8.19 -11.69
C HIS A 62 -7.57 -8.31 -13.18
N ALA A 63 -6.60 -7.54 -13.67
CA ALA A 63 -6.24 -7.58 -15.08
C ALA A 63 -5.65 -8.95 -15.45
N ARG A 64 -6.24 -9.60 -16.46
CA ARG A 64 -5.79 -10.91 -16.97
C ARG A 64 -4.37 -10.91 -17.54
N SER A 65 -3.83 -9.73 -17.84
CA SER A 65 -2.46 -9.56 -18.32
C SER A 65 -1.41 -9.67 -17.23
N LEU A 66 -1.80 -9.60 -15.94
CA LEU A 66 -0.87 -9.69 -14.83
C LEU A 66 -0.17 -11.05 -14.82
N GLN A 67 1.16 -11.02 -14.68
CA GLN A 67 2.00 -12.19 -14.44
C GLN A 67 2.35 -12.18 -12.95
N ILE A 68 1.72 -13.06 -12.18
CA ILE A 68 1.92 -13.11 -10.73
C ILE A 68 3.22 -13.88 -10.46
N PRO A 69 4.20 -13.30 -9.73
CA PRO A 69 5.42 -14.01 -9.36
C PRO A 69 5.13 -15.27 -8.55
N ASP A 70 5.96 -16.31 -8.70
CA ASP A 70 5.73 -17.64 -8.09
C ASP A 70 5.68 -17.61 -6.55
N ASN A 71 6.33 -16.63 -5.93
CA ASN A 71 6.37 -16.41 -4.49
C ASN A 71 5.29 -15.43 -3.98
N VAL A 72 4.31 -15.07 -4.82
CA VAL A 72 3.23 -14.14 -4.46
C VAL A 72 1.87 -14.79 -4.72
N LEU A 73 0.97 -14.71 -3.73
CA LEU A 73 -0.43 -15.10 -3.84
C LEU A 73 -1.32 -13.90 -3.61
N LEU A 74 -2.35 -13.74 -4.43
CA LEU A 74 -3.34 -12.67 -4.28
C LEU A 74 -4.59 -13.20 -3.57
N LEU A 75 -4.93 -12.62 -2.43
CA LEU A 75 -6.16 -12.89 -1.70
C LEU A 75 -7.06 -11.65 -1.73
N PHE A 76 -8.26 -11.78 -2.28
CA PHE A 76 -9.20 -10.66 -2.40
C PHE A 76 -10.17 -10.62 -1.23
N LEU A 77 -10.32 -9.45 -0.62
CA LEU A 77 -11.33 -9.20 0.39
C LEU A 77 -12.76 -9.28 -0.19
N PRO A 78 -13.78 -9.54 0.65
CA PRO A 78 -15.17 -9.37 0.23
C PRO A 78 -15.41 -7.95 -0.34
N PRO A 79 -16.28 -7.81 -1.35
CA PRO A 79 -16.60 -6.50 -1.91
C PRO A 79 -17.08 -5.51 -0.85
N TYR A 80 -16.66 -4.25 -0.97
CA TYR A 80 -17.07 -3.13 -0.12
C TYR A 80 -16.72 -3.26 1.38
N CYS A 81 -15.65 -4.01 1.71
CA CYS A 81 -15.12 -4.12 3.07
C CYS A 81 -13.74 -3.48 3.25
N PRO A 82 -13.53 -2.19 2.91
CA PRO A 82 -12.24 -1.53 3.06
C PRO A 82 -11.76 -1.48 4.53
N GLU A 83 -12.67 -1.51 5.50
CA GLU A 83 -12.38 -1.58 6.93
C GLU A 83 -11.62 -2.85 7.34
N LEU A 84 -11.68 -3.89 6.50
CA LEU A 84 -10.93 -5.14 6.68
C LEU A 84 -9.52 -5.06 6.09
N ASN A 85 -9.15 -4.00 5.39
CA ASN A 85 -7.79 -3.85 4.87
C ASN A 85 -6.93 -3.02 5.85
N PRO A 86 -5.95 -3.64 6.54
CA PRO A 86 -5.14 -2.95 7.55
C PRO A 86 -4.45 -1.68 7.08
N ILE A 87 -4.04 -1.65 5.81
CA ILE A 87 -3.30 -0.53 5.23
C ILE A 87 -4.14 0.75 5.11
N GLU A 88 -5.48 0.65 5.11
CA GLU A 88 -6.36 1.82 5.04
C GLU A 88 -6.18 2.75 6.26
N ARG A 89 -5.87 2.20 7.44
CA ARG A 89 -5.53 3.01 8.62
C ARG A 89 -4.23 3.77 8.44
N LEU A 90 -3.24 3.15 7.80
CA LEU A 90 -1.98 3.82 7.47
C LEU A 90 -2.20 4.92 6.42
N TRP A 91 -3.04 4.68 5.41
CA TRP A 91 -3.43 5.71 4.46
C TRP A 91 -4.14 6.89 5.11
N GLN A 92 -4.98 6.65 6.10
CA GLN A 92 -5.60 7.73 6.88
C GLN A 92 -4.57 8.54 7.67
N ASP A 93 -3.62 7.88 8.35
CA ASP A 93 -2.56 8.57 9.11
C ASP A 93 -1.66 9.41 8.18
N ILE A 94 -1.23 8.86 7.05
CA ILE A 94 -0.43 9.59 6.05
C ILE A 94 -1.19 10.82 5.54
N LYS A 95 -2.47 10.67 5.17
CA LYS A 95 -3.31 11.79 4.71
C LYS A 95 -3.47 12.86 5.79
N ALA A 96 -3.67 12.46 7.04
CA ALA A 96 -3.79 13.39 8.16
C ALA A 96 -2.50 14.20 8.36
N ARG A 97 -1.32 13.55 8.24
CA ARG A 97 -0.01 14.22 8.34
C ARG A 97 0.29 15.16 7.17
N LEU A 98 -0.27 14.90 6.00
CA LEU A 98 -0.16 15.77 4.82
C LEU A 98 -1.15 16.95 4.86
N PHE A 99 -2.27 16.80 5.58
CA PHE A 99 -3.40 17.73 5.51
C PHE A 99 -3.08 19.17 5.94
N ASP A 100 -2.21 19.34 6.95
CA ASP A 100 -1.89 20.67 7.51
C ASP A 100 -0.79 21.41 6.73
N THR A 101 -0.36 20.89 5.58
CA THR A 101 0.71 21.48 4.77
C THR A 101 0.18 21.99 3.43
N LEU A 102 0.44 23.26 3.13
CA LEU A 102 0.22 23.82 1.80
C LEU A 102 1.46 23.57 0.93
N PHE A 103 1.28 22.82 -0.16
CA PHE A 103 2.35 22.50 -1.10
C PHE A 103 2.35 23.45 -2.29
N THR A 104 3.53 23.93 -2.68
CA THR A 104 3.70 24.80 -3.85
C THR A 104 3.96 24.03 -5.15
N SER A 105 4.36 22.75 -5.04
CA SER A 105 4.55 21.85 -6.16
C SER A 105 4.24 20.40 -5.78
N ILE A 106 4.01 19.54 -6.78
CA ILE A 106 3.85 18.11 -6.55
C ILE A 106 5.10 17.49 -5.92
N LYS A 107 6.28 18.02 -6.24
CA LYS A 107 7.56 17.55 -5.69
C LYS A 107 7.67 17.82 -4.20
N ASP A 108 7.21 18.99 -3.73
CA ASP A 108 7.20 19.29 -2.29
C ASP A 108 6.30 18.30 -1.52
N MET A 109 5.16 17.91 -2.13
CA MET A 109 4.27 16.89 -1.56
C MET A 109 4.92 15.50 -1.55
N GLN A 110 5.64 15.13 -2.61
CA GLN A 110 6.38 13.86 -2.69
C GLN A 110 7.50 13.82 -1.64
N ASP A 111 8.31 14.88 -1.54
CA ASP A 111 9.39 14.98 -0.56
C ASP A 111 8.82 14.86 0.86
N LYS A 112 7.70 15.55 1.15
CA LYS A 112 7.03 15.44 2.45
C LYS A 112 6.48 14.04 2.72
N LEU A 113 5.91 13.38 1.71
CA LEU A 113 5.48 12.00 1.84
C LEU A 113 6.66 11.08 2.16
N PHE A 114 7.80 11.24 1.49
CA PHE A 114 8.99 10.43 1.78
C PHE A 114 9.52 10.66 3.21
N GLU A 115 9.47 11.90 3.73
CA GLU A 115 9.77 12.17 5.14
C GLU A 115 8.83 11.41 6.08
N ILE A 116 7.51 11.45 5.81
CA ILE A 116 6.51 10.73 6.61
C ILE A 116 6.79 9.24 6.59
N LEU A 117 7.00 8.65 5.40
CA LEU A 117 7.28 7.22 5.25
C LEU A 117 8.54 6.80 6.02
N ARG A 118 9.61 7.61 5.95
CA ARG A 118 10.87 7.36 6.70
C ARG A 118 10.72 7.52 8.21
N SER A 119 9.70 8.25 8.67
CA SER A 119 9.44 8.42 10.11
C SER A 119 8.76 7.21 10.75
N TYR A 120 8.16 6.31 9.96
CA TYR A 120 7.54 5.11 10.48
C TYR A 120 8.59 4.07 10.88
N THR A 121 8.56 3.65 12.14
CA THR A 121 9.23 2.43 12.59
C THR A 121 8.33 1.22 12.34
N LYS A 122 8.91 0.01 12.34
CA LYS A 122 8.14 -1.25 12.29
C LYS A 122 7.07 -1.30 13.38
N ASP A 123 7.42 -0.95 14.62
CA ASP A 123 6.46 -0.89 15.74
C ASP A 123 5.31 0.09 15.47
N THR A 124 5.59 1.22 14.81
CA THR A 124 4.57 2.21 14.47
C THR A 124 3.63 1.64 13.41
N ILE A 125 4.15 1.01 12.35
CA ILE A 125 3.34 0.36 11.31
C ILE A 125 2.48 -0.74 11.91
N ALA A 126 3.08 -1.65 12.69
CA ALA A 126 2.36 -2.73 13.36
C ALA A 126 1.24 -2.16 14.25
N SER A 127 1.53 -1.13 15.05
CA SER A 127 0.56 -0.47 15.92
C SER A 127 -0.62 0.14 15.15
N ILE A 128 -0.37 0.90 14.08
CA ILE A 128 -1.42 1.55 13.27
C ILE A 128 -2.29 0.52 12.55
N THR A 129 -1.66 -0.53 12.01
CA THR A 129 -2.32 -1.52 11.15
C THR A 129 -2.87 -2.71 11.94
N LYS A 130 -2.71 -2.72 13.27
CA LYS A 130 -3.21 -3.80 14.13
C LYS A 130 -4.73 -3.92 14.09
N TYR A 131 -5.21 -5.12 13.82
CA TYR A 131 -6.60 -5.52 14.03
C TYR A 131 -6.68 -6.74 14.94
N GLU A 132 -7.67 -6.78 15.82
CA GLU A 132 -7.85 -7.89 16.77
C GLU A 132 -8.04 -9.24 16.07
N TYR A 133 -8.69 -9.27 14.91
CA TYR A 133 -8.91 -10.53 14.18
C TYR A 133 -7.61 -11.10 13.59
N LEU A 134 -6.61 -10.28 13.27
CA LEU A 134 -5.31 -10.75 12.80
C LEU A 134 -4.50 -11.38 13.93
N THR A 135 -4.59 -10.81 15.14
CA THR A 135 -3.89 -11.34 16.32
C THR A 135 -4.47 -12.66 16.86
N LYS A 136 -5.71 -13.01 16.47
CA LYS A 136 -6.31 -14.29 16.87
C LYS A 136 -5.78 -15.47 16.05
N ILE A 137 -5.46 -15.23 14.77
CA ILE A 137 -4.93 -16.26 13.86
C ILE A 137 -3.58 -16.80 14.35
N GLU A 138 -2.72 -15.96 14.94
CA GLU A 138 -1.45 -16.40 15.55
C GLU A 138 -1.61 -17.34 16.75
N ASN A 139 -2.72 -17.26 17.48
CA ASN A 139 -2.93 -18.13 18.64
C ASN A 139 -3.57 -19.48 18.27
N GLU A 140 -3.89 -19.68 16.99
CA GLU A 140 -4.58 -20.86 16.46
C GLU A 140 -3.72 -21.65 15.44
N ILE A 141 -2.52 -21.17 15.11
CA ILE A 141 -1.50 -21.83 14.25
C ILE A 141 -0.31 -22.24 15.11
#